data_AF-A0A5C4Q8Y1-F1
#
_entry.id   AF-A0A5C4Q8Y1-F1
#
_cell.length_a   1.000
_cell.length_b   1.000
_cell.length_c   1.000
_cell.angle_alpha   90.00
_cell.angle_beta   90.00
_cell.angle_gamma   90.00
#
_symmetry.space_group_name_H-M   'P 1'
#
loop_
_entity.id
_entity.type
_entity.pdbx_description
1 polymer ?
#
loop_
_entity_poly.entity_id
_entity_poly.type
_entity_poly.pdbx_seq_one_letter_code
_entity_poly.pdbx_strand_id
1 'polypeptide(L)'
;PPPSDGRDPERHGDGGANLRTTIAALGQPDEQRWGGYAAAVARWELLLGRPAPEPTQTGRHGKPVLAPPFVEWLMGLPEHWVTDPTLGLPRTTALRVLGNGVVPAQAVTALRRLLCQHT
;
A
#
# COMPACT_ATOMS: atom_id res chain seq x y z
N PRO A 1 -31.45 16.61 -53.98
CA PRO A 1 -30.77 17.26 -52.83
C PRO A 1 -31.07 16.48 -51.53
N PRO A 2 -30.05 15.98 -50.82
CA PRO A 2 -30.20 15.02 -49.71
C PRO A 2 -30.57 15.69 -48.38
N PRO A 3 -31.06 14.92 -47.38
CA PRO A 3 -31.49 15.44 -46.08
C PRO A 3 -30.31 15.79 -45.17
N SER A 4 -30.53 16.81 -44.33
CA SER A 4 -29.58 17.33 -43.35
C SER A 4 -29.20 16.29 -42.28
N ASP A 5 -27.90 16.20 -42.08
CA ASP A 5 -27.17 15.49 -41.04
C ASP A 5 -27.50 16.05 -39.65
N GLY A 6 -28.10 15.23 -38.79
CA GLY A 6 -28.26 15.50 -37.35
C GLY A 6 -27.33 14.60 -36.57
N ARG A 7 -26.07 14.99 -36.42
CA ARG A 7 -25.11 14.31 -35.54
C ARG A 7 -25.34 14.73 -34.10
N ASP A 8 -25.88 13.81 -33.32
CA ASP A 8 -25.77 13.79 -31.87
C ASP A 8 -24.40 13.15 -31.52
N PRO A 9 -23.48 13.83 -30.80
CA PRO A 9 -22.25 13.19 -30.37
C PRO A 9 -22.59 12.27 -29.20
N GLU A 10 -22.53 10.98 -29.50
CA GLU A 10 -22.47 9.87 -28.55
C GLU A 10 -21.67 10.26 -27.29
N ARG A 11 -22.36 10.40 -26.16
CA ARG A 11 -21.73 10.29 -24.85
C ARG A 11 -21.30 8.84 -24.68
N HIS A 12 -20.11 8.52 -25.16
CA HIS A 12 -19.48 7.23 -24.92
C HIS A 12 -19.25 7.10 -23.40
N GLY A 13 -19.95 6.14 -22.80
CA GLY A 13 -19.77 5.78 -21.40
C GLY A 13 -18.31 5.45 -21.12
N ASP A 14 -17.80 6.02 -20.05
CA ASP A 14 -16.49 5.73 -19.46
C ASP A 14 -16.35 4.21 -19.28
N GLY A 15 -15.63 3.58 -20.20
CA GLY A 15 -15.36 2.15 -20.20
C GLY A 15 -14.53 1.81 -18.98
N GLY A 16 -15.20 1.32 -17.93
CA GLY A 16 -14.58 0.86 -16.70
C GLY A 16 -13.35 -0.02 -16.97
N ALA A 17 -12.40 0.02 -16.03
CA ALA A 17 -11.09 -0.61 -16.17
C ALA A 17 -11.16 -1.99 -16.84
N ASN A 18 -10.65 -2.07 -18.07
CA ASN A 18 -10.58 -3.33 -18.79
C ASN A 18 -9.70 -4.34 -18.02
N LEU A 19 -9.83 -5.63 -18.34
CA LEU A 19 -9.12 -6.70 -17.64
C LEU A 19 -7.60 -6.47 -17.59
N ARG A 20 -7.01 -5.85 -18.61
CA ARG A 20 -5.58 -5.52 -18.65
C ARG A 20 -5.22 -4.42 -17.65
N THR A 21 -6.03 -3.36 -17.53
CA THR A 21 -5.85 -2.30 -16.53
C THR A 21 -6.03 -2.85 -15.12
N THR A 22 -7.02 -3.72 -14.91
CA THR A 22 -7.25 -4.38 -13.62
C THR A 22 -6.07 -5.29 -13.26
N ILE A 23 -5.55 -6.08 -14.20
CA ILE A 23 -4.36 -6.93 -13.98
C ILE A 23 -3.11 -6.08 -13.73
N ALA A 24 -2.90 -5.01 -14.49
CA ALA A 24 -1.79 -4.08 -14.28
C ALA A 24 -1.86 -3.41 -12.90
N ALA A 25 -3.08 -3.13 -12.40
CA ALA A 25 -3.34 -2.58 -11.08
C ALA A 25 -3.17 -3.60 -9.93
N LEU A 26 -2.76 -4.84 -10.19
CA LEU A 26 -2.45 -5.82 -9.13
C LEU A 26 -0.97 -5.79 -8.69
N GLY A 27 -0.13 -5.00 -9.35
CA GLY A 27 1.33 -5.07 -9.19
C GLY A 27 1.93 -6.32 -9.86
N GLN A 28 3.25 -6.46 -9.81
CA GLN A 28 3.95 -7.64 -10.34
C GLN A 28 4.35 -8.56 -9.18
N PRO A 29 3.69 -9.72 -8.99
CA PRO A 29 3.99 -10.61 -7.88
C PRO A 29 5.36 -11.28 -8.03
N ASP A 30 6.20 -11.17 -6.99
CA ASP A 30 7.46 -11.92 -6.88
C ASP A 30 7.26 -13.15 -5.97
N GLU A 31 6.87 -14.26 -6.59
CA GLU A 31 6.62 -15.54 -5.92
C GLU A 31 7.90 -16.16 -5.33
N GLN A 32 9.06 -15.88 -5.92
CA GLN A 32 10.33 -16.42 -5.44
C GLN A 32 10.73 -15.79 -4.11
N ARG A 33 10.51 -14.48 -3.94
CA ARG A 33 10.82 -13.76 -2.71
C ARG A 33 9.75 -13.91 -1.64
N TRP A 34 8.48 -13.85 -2.01
CA TRP A 34 7.37 -13.71 -1.05
C TRP A 34 6.49 -14.96 -0.94
N GLY A 35 6.70 -15.97 -1.78
CA GLY A 35 5.87 -17.18 -1.80
C GLY A 35 4.38 -16.85 -1.88
N GLY A 36 3.59 -17.43 -0.98
CA GLY A 36 2.15 -17.22 -0.92
C GLY A 36 1.71 -15.76 -0.64
N TYR A 37 2.63 -14.87 -0.24
CA TYR A 37 2.34 -13.46 0.01
C TYR A 37 2.58 -12.55 -1.20
N ALA A 38 3.12 -13.08 -2.31
CA ALA A 38 3.54 -12.28 -3.46
C ALA A 38 2.45 -11.35 -4.02
N ALA A 39 1.23 -11.87 -4.20
CA ALA A 39 0.12 -11.07 -4.68
C ALA A 39 -0.31 -9.97 -3.68
N ALA A 40 -0.18 -10.21 -2.38
CA ALA A 40 -0.51 -9.22 -1.36
C ALA A 40 0.55 -8.10 -1.32
N VAL A 41 1.83 -8.49 -1.38
CA VAL A 41 2.95 -7.54 -1.39
C VAL A 41 2.90 -6.67 -2.64
N ALA A 42 2.75 -7.24 -3.82
CA ALA A 42 2.70 -6.49 -5.08
C ALA A 42 1.57 -5.44 -5.11
N ARG A 43 0.38 -5.80 -4.60
CA ARG A 43 -0.73 -4.84 -4.46
C ARG A 43 -0.38 -3.72 -3.48
N TRP A 44 0.28 -4.04 -2.38
CA TRP A 44 0.65 -3.05 -1.38
C TRP A 44 1.76 -2.12 -1.86
N GLU A 45 2.76 -2.64 -2.58
CA GLU A 45 3.79 -1.84 -3.25
C GLU A 45 3.18 -0.85 -4.24
N LEU A 46 2.20 -1.29 -5.03
CA LEU A 46 1.47 -0.43 -5.94
C LEU A 46 0.69 0.67 -5.20
N LEU A 47 -0.04 0.30 -4.14
CA LEU A 47 -0.84 1.24 -3.35
C LEU A 47 0.01 2.30 -2.64
N LEU A 48 1.19 1.91 -2.14
CA LEU A 48 2.12 2.82 -1.48
C LEU A 48 3.02 3.57 -2.44
N GLY A 49 3.10 3.15 -3.70
CA GLY A 49 3.99 3.74 -4.71
C GLY A 49 5.48 3.52 -4.43
N ARG A 50 5.83 2.56 -3.56
CA ARG A 50 7.22 2.24 -3.21
C ARG A 50 7.40 0.73 -2.91
N PRO A 51 8.56 0.15 -3.27
CA PRO A 51 8.80 -1.28 -3.09
C PRO A 51 8.87 -1.67 -1.61
N ALA A 52 8.65 -2.95 -1.34
CA ALA A 52 8.77 -3.53 -0.01
C ALA A 52 10.25 -3.54 0.42
N PRO A 53 10.59 -2.91 1.57
CA PRO A 53 11.91 -3.04 2.16
C PRO A 53 12.24 -4.48 2.50
N GLU A 54 13.51 -4.77 2.78
CA GLU A 54 13.91 -6.09 3.27
C GLU A 54 13.17 -6.44 4.58
N PRO A 55 12.48 -7.59 4.66
CA PRO A 55 11.72 -8.00 5.86
C PRO A 55 12.57 -8.13 7.11
N THR A 56 13.85 -8.45 6.92
CA THR A 56 14.78 -8.70 8.00
C THR A 56 16.07 -7.94 7.80
N GLN A 57 16.73 -7.66 8.91
CA GLN A 57 18.08 -7.13 8.99
C GLN A 57 18.94 -8.06 9.85
N THR A 58 20.25 -7.94 9.75
CA THR A 58 21.17 -8.67 10.62
C THR A 58 21.03 -8.19 12.07
N GLY A 59 20.69 -9.10 12.98
CA GLY A 59 20.63 -8.85 14.41
C GLY A 59 22.00 -8.90 15.09
N ARG A 60 22.04 -8.52 16.38
CA ARG A 60 23.29 -8.51 17.19
C ARG A 60 24.02 -9.86 17.22
N HIS A 61 23.29 -10.97 17.11
CA HIS A 61 23.83 -12.33 17.13
C HIS A 61 24.00 -12.93 15.73
N GLY A 62 24.03 -12.10 14.67
CA GLY A 62 24.17 -12.53 13.28
C GLY A 62 22.92 -13.16 12.67
N LYS A 63 21.91 -13.48 13.47
CA LYS A 63 20.62 -14.02 12.99
C LYS A 63 19.76 -12.94 12.35
N PRO A 64 18.98 -13.25 11.30
CA PRO A 64 18.01 -12.32 10.74
C PRO A 64 16.94 -11.99 11.77
N VAL A 65 16.63 -10.69 11.91
CA VAL A 65 15.59 -10.18 12.80
C VAL A 65 14.71 -9.19 12.03
N LEU A 66 13.44 -9.08 12.42
CA LEU A 66 12.47 -8.18 11.78
C LEU A 66 13.02 -6.75 11.64
N ALA A 67 12.97 -6.19 10.44
CA ALA A 67 13.44 -4.85 10.14
C ALA A 67 12.32 -3.82 10.41
N PRO A 68 12.55 -2.79 11.24
CA PRO A 68 11.56 -1.73 11.47
C PRO A 68 11.05 -1.04 10.18
N PRO A 69 11.89 -0.75 9.15
CA PRO A 69 11.40 -0.14 7.92
C PRO A 69 10.35 -0.99 7.19
N PHE A 70 10.50 -2.32 7.24
CA PHE A 70 9.50 -3.22 6.67
C PHE A 70 8.18 -3.16 7.44
N VAL A 71 8.21 -3.06 8.77
CA VAL A 71 6.99 -2.92 9.58
C VAL A 71 6.32 -1.57 9.33
N GLU A 72 7.09 -0.48 9.23
CA GLU A 72 6.58 0.85 8.86
C GLU A 72 5.89 0.85 7.50
N TRP A 73 6.51 0.21 6.50
CA TRP A 73 5.92 0.00 5.18
C TRP A 73 4.65 -0.88 5.25
N LEU A 74 4.69 -1.97 6.03
CA LEU A 74 3.53 -2.86 6.22
C LEU A 74 2.33 -2.12 6.83
N MET A 75 2.59 -1.16 7.71
CA MET A 75 1.56 -0.30 8.30
C MET A 75 1.01 0.75 7.32
N GLY A 76 1.65 0.97 6.17
CA GLY A 76 1.26 2.00 5.19
C GLY A 76 1.59 3.42 5.63
N LEU A 77 2.58 3.57 6.51
CA LEU A 77 3.05 4.89 6.95
C LEU A 77 3.88 5.56 5.84
N PRO A 78 4.03 6.89 5.85
CA PRO A 78 5.05 7.56 5.04
C PRO A 78 6.44 6.98 5.30
N GLU A 79 7.31 7.03 4.29
CA GLU A 79 8.69 6.56 4.43
C GLU A 79 9.41 7.41 5.48
N HIS A 80 10.18 6.75 6.36
CA HIS A 80 10.90 7.37 7.46
C HIS A 80 10.01 7.99 8.55
N TRP A 81 8.75 7.58 8.68
CA TRP A 81 7.86 8.14 9.72
C TRP A 81 8.33 7.86 11.16
N VAL A 82 8.73 6.62 11.45
CA VAL A 82 9.32 6.16 12.72
C VAL A 82 10.79 5.79 12.54
N THR A 83 11.17 5.40 11.32
CA THR A 83 12.48 4.84 11.02
C THR A 83 13.48 5.83 10.45
N ASP A 84 13.20 7.14 10.52
CA ASP A 84 14.16 8.18 10.18
C ASP A 84 15.44 8.06 11.03
N PRO A 85 16.63 7.95 10.40
CA PRO A 85 17.90 7.88 11.12
C PRO A 85 18.17 9.07 12.05
N THR A 86 17.63 10.26 11.76
CA THR A 86 17.79 11.48 12.57
C THR A 86 17.10 11.39 13.93
N LEU A 87 16.10 10.52 14.08
CA LEU A 87 15.43 10.26 15.37
C LEU A 87 16.29 9.44 16.33
N GLY A 88 17.33 8.77 15.84
CA GLY A 88 18.24 7.96 16.66
C GLY A 88 17.55 6.83 17.43
N LEU A 89 16.39 6.36 16.97
CA LEU A 89 15.59 5.37 17.70
C LEU A 89 16.24 3.97 17.65
N PRO A 90 16.49 3.34 18.81
CA PRO A 90 16.90 1.94 18.83
C PRO A 90 15.84 1.04 18.19
N ARG A 91 16.27 -0.02 17.50
CA ARG A 91 15.39 -0.98 16.81
C ARG A 91 14.20 -1.44 17.65
N THR A 92 14.45 -1.83 18.90
CA THR A 92 13.41 -2.31 19.82
C THR A 92 12.38 -1.22 20.16
N THR A 93 12.84 0.02 20.30
CA THR A 93 11.96 1.18 20.52
C THR A 93 11.13 1.48 19.28
N ALA A 94 11.74 1.48 18.08
CA ALA A 94 11.01 1.68 16.82
C ALA A 94 9.92 0.62 16.63
N LEU A 95 10.23 -0.67 16.84
CA LEU A 95 9.25 -1.75 16.77
C LEU A 95 8.15 -1.62 17.82
N ARG A 96 8.45 -1.12 19.02
CA ARG A 96 7.44 -0.86 20.05
C ARG A 96 6.50 0.27 19.65
N VAL A 97 7.03 1.34 19.05
CA VAL A 97 6.21 2.46 18.52
C VAL A 97 5.31 1.96 17.40
N LEU A 98 5.88 1.25 16.42
CA LEU A 98 5.13 0.68 15.30
C LEU A 98 4.07 -0.32 15.78
N GLY A 99 4.45 -1.26 16.65
CA GLY A 99 3.55 -2.29 17.17
C GLY A 99 2.41 -1.77 18.04
N ASN A 100 2.58 -0.61 18.69
CA ASN A 100 1.52 0.08 19.43
C ASN A 100 0.75 1.11 18.59
N GLY A 101 1.18 1.34 17.35
CA GLY A 101 0.52 2.24 16.41
C GLY A 101 -0.72 1.59 15.78
N VAL A 102 -1.30 2.30 14.81
CA VAL A 102 -2.47 1.83 14.04
C VAL A 102 -2.17 1.88 12.55
N VAL A 103 -2.79 1.01 11.78
CA VAL A 103 -2.77 1.09 10.31
C VAL A 103 -3.65 2.28 9.88
N PRO A 104 -3.11 3.36 9.29
CA PRO A 104 -3.85 4.59 9.02
C PRO A 104 -5.09 4.36 8.16
N ALA A 105 -5.01 3.51 7.14
CA ALA A 105 -6.14 3.18 6.27
C ALA A 105 -7.31 2.54 7.05
N GLN A 106 -7.00 1.67 8.03
CA GLN A 106 -8.01 1.06 8.89
C GLN A 106 -8.60 2.08 9.87
N ALA A 107 -7.76 2.93 10.48
CA ALA A 107 -8.20 3.98 11.38
C ALA A 107 -9.14 4.99 10.68
N VAL A 108 -8.79 5.45 9.48
CA VAL A 108 -9.64 6.32 8.66
C VAL A 108 -10.98 5.66 8.36
N THR A 109 -10.97 4.36 8.01
CA THR A 109 -12.21 3.62 7.74
C THR A 109 -13.09 3.52 8.98
N ALA A 110 -12.51 3.22 10.14
CA ALA A 110 -13.24 3.15 11.41
C ALA A 110 -13.84 4.51 11.78
N LEU A 111 -13.07 5.60 11.67
CA LEU A 111 -13.54 6.96 11.93
C LEU A 111 -14.64 7.38 10.97
N ARG A 112 -14.53 7.08 9.68
CA ARG A 112 -15.61 7.36 8.71
C ARG A 112 -16.90 6.63 9.07
N ARG A 113 -16.82 5.36 9.48
CA ARG A 113 -18.01 4.63 9.94
C ARG A 113 -18.62 5.28 11.18
N LEU A 114 -17.80 5.63 12.17
CA LEU A 114 -18.27 6.27 13.39
C LEU A 114 -18.88 7.66 13.14
N LEU A 115 -18.33 8.45 12.23
CA LEU A 115 -18.79 9.82 12.01
C LEU A 115 -19.95 9.91 11.01
N CYS A 116 -19.96 9.07 9.97
CA CYS A 116 -20.96 9.13 8.90
C CYS A 116 -22.18 8.21 9.12
N GLN A 117 -22.14 7.28 10.09
CA GLN A 117 -23.32 6.48 10.45
C GLN A 117 -24.16 7.11 11.57
N HIS A 118 -23.69 8.22 12.15
CA HIS A 118 -24.37 8.97 13.22
C HIS A 118 -24.95 10.32 12.72
N THR A 119 -24.95 10.54 11.41
CA THR A 119 -25.64 11.64 10.70
C THR A 119 -26.65 11.04 9.74
#